data_AF-A0A8J7HBH9-F1
#
_entry.id   AF-A0A8J7HBH9-F1
#
_cell.length_a   1.000
_cell.length_b   1.000
_cell.length_c   1.000
_cell.angle_alpha   90.00
_cell.angle_beta   90.00
_cell.angle_gamma   90.00
#
_symmetry.space_group_name_H-M   'P 1'
#
loop_
_entity.id
_entity.type
_entity.pdbx_description
1 polymer ?
#
loop_
_entity_poly.entity_id
_entity_poly.type
_entity_poly.pdbx_seq_one_letter_code
_entity_poly.pdbx_strand_id
1 'polypeptide(L)'
;MEQIPLPSPVHYELILQLLERQTMSAVSQNPDLRRQVNQLIITLRKAAVQQKQLEEICQFSSVMVDHRWSINHHNANQVVTPD
;
A
#
# COMPACT_ATOMS: atom_id res chain seq x y z
N MET A 1 -1.63 3.06 24.21
CA MET A 1 -1.19 4.10 23.27
C MET A 1 -1.78 3.74 21.93
N GLU A 2 -2.55 4.62 21.30
CA GLU A 2 -3.12 4.35 19.98
C GLU A 2 -2.00 4.32 18.94
N GLN A 3 -1.92 3.22 18.19
CA GLN A 3 -0.96 3.03 17.11
C GLN A 3 -1.50 3.74 15.85
N ILE A 4 -0.62 4.38 15.09
CA ILE A 4 -1.02 4.99 13.81
C ILE A 4 -1.20 3.88 12.79
N PRO A 5 -2.40 3.70 12.21
CA PRO A 5 -2.62 2.70 11.20
C PRO A 5 -2.01 3.15 9.88
N LEU A 6 -1.05 2.39 9.35
CA LEU A 6 -0.48 2.61 8.03
C LEU A 6 -0.71 1.40 7.11
N PRO A 7 -0.85 1.59 5.80
CA PRO A 7 -0.93 0.49 4.85
C PRO A 7 0.30 -0.41 4.96
N SER A 8 0.14 -1.73 4.95
CA SER A 8 1.31 -2.61 4.83
C SER A 8 2.00 -2.43 3.45
N PRO A 9 3.34 -2.57 3.37
CA PRO A 9 4.10 -2.38 2.12
C PRO A 9 3.60 -3.22 0.93
N VAL A 10 3.05 -4.41 1.21
CA VAL A 10 2.50 -5.33 0.21
C VAL A 10 1.45 -4.68 -0.71
N HIS A 11 0.72 -3.66 -0.24
CA HIS A 11 -0.25 -2.94 -1.08
C HIS A 11 0.39 -2.27 -2.28
N TYR A 12 1.52 -1.60 -2.08
CA TYR A 12 2.25 -0.96 -3.16
C TYR A 12 2.94 -2.00 -4.04
N GLU A 13 3.54 -3.03 -3.44
CA GLU A 13 4.24 -4.08 -4.19
C GLU A 13 3.31 -4.85 -5.11
N LEU A 14 2.13 -5.26 -4.63
CA LEU A 14 1.14 -5.99 -5.42
C LEU A 14 0.67 -5.16 -6.60
N ILE A 15 0.31 -3.89 -6.37
CA ILE A 15 -0.16 -2.99 -7.44
C ILE A 15 0.96 -2.75 -8.45
N LEU A 16 2.19 -2.49 -7.99
CA LEU A 16 3.34 -2.29 -8.88
C LEU A 16 3.62 -3.54 -9.73
N GLN A 17 3.61 -4.73 -9.13
CA GLN A 17 3.80 -5.98 -9.88
C GLN A 17 2.71 -6.20 -10.92
N LEU A 18 1.44 -5.91 -10.61
CA LEU A 18 0.32 -6.01 -11.55
C LEU A 18 0.50 -5.05 -12.73
N LEU A 19 0.88 -3.80 -12.44
CA LEU A 19 1.09 -2.78 -13.46
C LEU A 19 2.27 -3.13 -14.37
N GLU A 20 3.40 -3.51 -13.78
CA GLU A 20 4.64 -3.79 -14.51
C GLU A 20 4.58 -5.09 -15.31
N ARG A 21 4.01 -6.16 -14.75
CA ARG A 21 4.08 -7.50 -15.34
C ARG A 21 2.90 -7.83 -16.23
N GLN A 22 1.71 -7.30 -15.93
CA GLN A 22 0.49 -7.63 -16.65
C GLN A 22 -0.02 -6.44 -17.46
N THR A 23 -0.20 -5.29 -16.82
CA THR A 23 -0.84 -4.14 -17.47
C THR A 23 0.03 -3.56 -18.59
N MET A 24 1.34 -3.38 -18.35
CA MET A 24 2.29 -2.91 -19.37
C MET A 24 2.34 -3.82 -20.60
N SER A 25 2.21 -5.13 -20.40
CA SER A 25 2.12 -6.10 -21.50
C SER A 25 0.83 -5.89 -22.31
N ALA A 26 -0.30 -5.77 -21.62
CA ALA A 26 -1.61 -5.58 -22.24
C ALA A 26 -1.74 -4.26 -23.02
N VAL A 27 -1.09 -3.18 -22.57
CA VAL A 27 -1.15 -1.86 -23.23
C VAL A 27 0.01 -1.59 -24.18
N SER A 28 0.87 -2.57 -24.45
CA SER A 28 2.13 -2.39 -25.20
C SER A 28 1.97 -1.71 -26.56
N GLN A 29 0.88 -2.02 -27.27
CA GLN A 29 0.55 -1.51 -28.62
C GLN A 29 -0.12 -0.14 -28.61
N ASN A 30 -0.57 0.36 -27.46
CA ASN A 30 -1.20 1.68 -27.34
C ASN A 30 -0.25 2.65 -26.61
N PRO A 31 0.43 3.56 -27.32
CA PRO A 31 1.45 4.42 -26.73
C PRO A 31 0.89 5.39 -25.68
N ASP A 32 -0.37 5.83 -25.81
CA ASP A 32 -1.02 6.71 -24.85
C ASP A 32 -1.37 5.98 -23.55
N LEU A 33 -1.93 4.77 -23.65
CA LEU A 33 -2.17 3.92 -22.47
C LEU A 33 -0.87 3.53 -21.77
N ARG A 34 0.18 3.17 -22.54
CA ARG A 34 1.51 2.88 -21.98
C ARG A 34 2.07 4.07 -21.21
N ARG A 35 1.90 5.30 -21.72
CA ARG A 35 2.31 6.53 -21.02
C ARG A 35 1.56 6.69 -19.70
N GLN A 36 0.25 6.46 -19.69
CA GLN A 36 -0.57 6.55 -18.49
C GLN A 36 -0.19 5.49 -17.44
N VAL A 37 0.04 4.24 -17.85
CA VAL A 37 0.48 3.16 -16.94
C VAL A 37 1.85 3.47 -16.34
N ASN A 38 2.80 3.96 -17.14
CA ASN A 38 4.09 4.41 -16.62
C ASN A 38 3.95 5.55 -15.60
N GLN A 39 3.08 6.52 -15.87
CA GLN A 39 2.82 7.61 -14.92
C GLN A 39 2.22 7.07 -13.61
N LEU A 40 1.32 6.10 -13.68
CA LEU A 40 0.75 5.44 -12.51
C LEU A 40 1.80 4.71 -11.68
N ILE A 41 2.70 3.94 -12.33
CA ILE A 41 3.83 3.27 -11.68
C ILE A 41 4.72 4.29 -10.97
N ILE A 42 5.07 5.40 -11.62
CA ILE A 42 5.89 6.47 -11.03
C ILE A 42 5.20 7.06 -9.79
N THR A 43 3.91 7.35 -9.88
CA THR A 43 3.13 7.89 -8.76
C THR A 43 3.12 6.93 -7.57
N LEU A 44 2.90 5.63 -7.81
CA LEU A 44 2.87 4.63 -6.74
C LEU A 44 4.22 4.44 -6.06
N ARG A 45 5.32 4.45 -6.81
CA ARG A 45 6.67 4.40 -6.22
C ARG A 45 6.95 5.62 -5.35
N LYS A 46 6.52 6.82 -5.79
CA LYS A 46 6.62 8.03 -4.98
C LYS A 46 5.80 7.92 -3.69
N ALA A 47 4.57 7.42 -3.78
CA ALA A 47 3.73 7.20 -2.61
C ALA A 47 4.35 6.21 -1.61
N ALA A 48 4.93 5.10 -2.10
CA ALA A 48 5.62 4.13 -1.25
C ALA A 48 6.82 4.75 -0.50
N VAL A 49 7.63 5.57 -1.18
CA VAL A 49 8.73 6.30 -0.55
C VAL A 49 8.22 7.32 0.48
N GLN A 50 7.14 8.05 0.17
CA GLN A 50 6.53 8.99 1.11
C GLN A 50 5.98 8.29 2.36
N GLN A 51 5.37 7.12 2.21
CA GLN A 51 4.92 6.34 3.37
C GLN A 51 6.11 5.89 4.21
N LYS A 52 7.20 5.41 3.60
CA LYS A 52 8.40 5.05 4.34
C LYS A 52 8.97 6.23 5.14
N GLN A 53 8.98 7.43 4.55
CA GLN A 53 9.38 8.64 5.27
C GLN A 53 8.45 8.95 6.44
N LEU A 54 7.14 8.75 6.29
CA LEU A 54 6.17 8.87 7.38
C LEU A 54 6.45 7.87 8.51
N GLU A 55 6.74 6.61 8.17
CA GLU A 55 7.12 5.56 9.13
C GLU A 55 8.40 5.93 9.90
N GLU A 56 9.42 6.46 9.21
CA GLU A 56 10.66 6.94 9.82
C GLU A 56 10.41 8.10 10.80
N ILE A 57 9.51 9.03 10.46
CA ILE A 57 9.10 10.13 11.35
C ILE A 57 8.38 9.57 12.59
N CYS A 58 7.45 8.62 12.41
CA CYS A 58 6.76 7.98 13.53
C CYS A 58 7.77 7.28 14.45
N GLN A 59 8.72 6.54 13.89
CA GLN A 59 9.78 5.87 14.65
C GLN A 59 10.61 6.88 15.45
N PHE A 60 11.04 7.99 14.83
CA PHE A 60 11.80 9.04 15.52
C PHE A 60 11.00 9.69 16.66
N SER A 61 9.69 9.86 16.48
CA SER A 61 8.79 10.39 17.52
C SER A 61 8.32 9.34 18.54
N SER A 62 8.87 8.11 18.53
CA SER A 62 8.43 7.00 19.39
C SER A 62 6.93 6.67 19.27
N VAL A 63 6.34 6.95 18.10
CA VAL A 63 4.96 6.61 17.77
C VAL A 63 4.94 5.24 17.12
N MET A 64 4.15 4.33 17.70
CA MET A 64 3.97 2.98 17.18
C MET A 64 3.15 2.99 15.89
N VAL A 65 3.62 2.27 14.87
CA VAL A 65 2.92 2.04 13.60
C VAL A 65 2.22 0.67 13.65
N ASP A 66 0.96 0.63 13.21
CA ASP A 66 0.17 -0.58 13.00
C ASP A 66 -0.02 -0.80 11.50
N HIS A 67 0.69 -1.77 10.92
CA HIS A 67 0.62 -2.08 9.49
C HIS A 67 -0.63 -2.91 9.17
N ARG A 68 -1.53 -2.36 8.35
CA ARG A 68 -2.81 -2.99 8.00
C ARG A 68 -2.88 -3.48 6.55
N TRP A 69 -3.23 -4.76 6.40
CA TRP A 69 -3.62 -5.36 5.11
C TRP A 69 -5.08 -5.05 4.72
N SER A 70 -5.94 -4.71 5.67
CA SER A 70 -7.35 -4.39 5.42
C SER A 70 -7.88 -3.45 6.50
N ILE A 71 -8.89 -2.65 6.15
CA ILE A 71 -9.62 -1.80 7.09
C ILE A 71 -10.53 -2.60 8.05
N ASN A 72 -10.78 -3.88 7.75
CA ASN A 72 -11.70 -4.74 8.51
C ASN A 72 -11.06 -5.41 9.76
N HIS A 73 -9.81 -5.07 10.10
CA HIS A 73 -9.06 -5.75 11.15
C HIS A 73 -9.66 -5.63 12.56
N HIS A 74 -10.54 -4.63 12.79
CA HIS A 74 -11.15 -4.37 14.12
C HIS A 74 -12.31 -5.31 14.51
N ASN A 75 -12.80 -6.17 13.60
CA ASN A 75 -13.93 -7.04 13.90
C ASN A 75 -13.53 -8.42 14.49
N ALA A 76 -12.24 -8.75 14.53
CA ALA A 76 -11.77 -10.07 14.99
C ALA A 76 -11.75 -10.23 16.52
N ASN A 77 -11.78 -9.13 17.29
CA ASN A 77 -11.83 -9.18 18.76
C ASN A 77 -13.26 -9.24 19.34
N GLN A 78 -14.30 -9.35 18.49
CA GLN A 78 -15.68 -9.62 18.92
C GLN A 78 -16.13 -11.03 18.53
N VAL A 79 -15.23 -12.02 18.56
CA VAL A 79 -15.66 -13.42 18.63
C VAL A 79 -16.18 -13.66 20.05
N VAL A 80 -17.46 -13.34 20.26
CA VAL A 80 -18.22 -13.81 21.42
C VAL A 80 -18.20 -15.33 21.36
N THR A 81 -17.40 -15.98 22.20
CA THR A 81 -17.52 -17.41 22.48
C THR A 81 -18.90 -17.67 23.08
N PRO A 82 -19.76 -18.50 22.46
CA PRO A 82 -20.96 -18.99 23.13
C PRO A 82 -20.57 -20.05 24.16
N ASP A 83 -21.17 -19.97 25.35
CA ASP A 83 -21.19 -21.00 26.41
C ASP A 83 -21.83 -22.32 25.91
#